data_AF-A0A9X1ZH27-F1
#
_entry.id   AF-A0A9X1ZH27-F1
#
_cell.length_a   1.000
_cell.length_b   1.000
_cell.length_c   1.000
_cell.angle_alpha   90.00
_cell.angle_beta   90.00
_cell.angle_gamma   90.00
#
_symmetry.space_group_name_H-M   'P 1'
#
loop_
_entity.id
_entity.type
_entity.pdbx_description
1 polymer ?
#
loop_
_entity_poly.entity_id
_entity_poly.type
_entity_poly.pdbx_seq_one_letter_code
_entity_poly.pdbx_strand_id
1 'polypeptide(L)'
;MQKQNGFTLIELVVVIIILGILAVTAAPKFINLQGDARLSTLQGMKGAIQGANSLYYSKAAIAGKEKNADELIEGATLNYGYVQADAAELAKALDITAADWTFTPVTGGDAPAIDISPADAPTACKFTYTEAEDASTPPKYSAMPTADKC
;
A
#
# COMPACT_ATOMS: atom_id res chain seq x y z
N MET A 1 21.17 28.73 -52.81
CA MET A 1 20.68 27.33 -52.69
C MET A 1 21.32 26.72 -51.45
N GLN A 2 20.55 26.50 -50.38
CA GLN A 2 21.04 25.80 -49.20
C GLN A 2 21.12 24.30 -49.52
N LYS A 3 22.29 23.68 -49.36
CA LYS A 3 22.43 22.22 -49.45
C LYS A 3 21.66 21.61 -48.29
N GLN A 4 20.60 20.86 -48.58
CA GLN A 4 19.99 19.97 -47.60
C GLN A 4 20.95 18.79 -47.40
N ASN A 5 21.64 18.76 -46.27
CA ASN A 5 22.34 17.56 -45.81
C ASN A 5 21.26 16.59 -45.34
N GLY A 6 20.85 15.67 -46.22
CA GLY A 6 19.93 14.60 -45.86
C GLY A 6 20.58 13.64 -44.85
N PHE A 7 19.76 13.09 -43.95
CA PHE A 7 20.19 12.06 -43.00
C PHE A 7 20.55 10.78 -43.76
N THR A 8 21.68 10.15 -43.42
CA THR A 8 22.06 8.89 -44.08
C THR A 8 21.28 7.72 -43.48
N LEU A 9 20.99 6.70 -44.31
CA LEU A 9 20.34 5.48 -43.81
C LEU A 9 21.18 4.78 -42.72
N ILE A 10 22.52 4.86 -42.83
CA ILE A 10 23.41 4.26 -41.84
C ILE A 10 23.34 4.97 -40.48
N GLU A 11 23.24 6.31 -40.45
CA GLU A 11 23.05 7.04 -39.20
C GLU A 11 21.74 6.64 -38.50
N LEU A 12 20.66 6.45 -39.27
CA LEU A 12 19.38 6.02 -38.70
C LEU A 12 19.49 4.62 -38.09
N VAL A 13 20.14 3.69 -38.81
CA VAL A 13 20.32 2.32 -38.35
C VAL A 13 21.21 2.24 -37.10
N VAL A 14 22.28 3.04 -37.04
CA VAL A 14 23.16 3.06 -35.85
C VAL A 14 22.41 3.59 -34.62
N VAL A 15 21.56 4.61 -34.78
CA VAL A 15 20.78 5.17 -33.66
C VAL A 15 19.81 4.14 -33.08
N ILE A 16 19.06 3.41 -33.91
CA ILE A 16 18.12 2.38 -33.40
C ILE A 16 18.85 1.22 -32.72
N ILE A 17 20.05 0.86 -33.18
CA ILE A 17 20.88 -0.18 -32.56
C ILE A 17 21.34 0.27 -31.16
N ILE A 18 21.84 1.51 -31.05
CA ILE A 18 22.27 2.07 -29.76
C ILE A 18 21.08 2.15 -28.78
N LEU A 19 19.93 2.66 -29.24
CA LEU A 19 18.71 2.70 -28.42
C LEU A 19 18.25 1.31 -28.00
N GLY A 20 18.38 0.30 -28.87
CA GLY A 20 18.06 -1.09 -28.54
C GLY A 20 18.93 -1.66 -27.41
N ILE A 21 20.26 -1.43 -27.45
CA ILE A 21 21.18 -1.89 -26.41
C ILE A 21 20.90 -1.18 -25.07
N LEU A 22 20.66 0.13 -25.11
CA LEU A 22 20.32 0.91 -23.92
C LEU A 22 18.99 0.46 -23.31
N ALA A 23 17.98 0.16 -24.13
CA ALA A 23 16.69 -0.31 -23.65
C ALA A 23 16.79 -1.66 -22.91
N VAL A 24 17.53 -2.63 -23.46
CA VAL A 24 17.67 -3.97 -22.86
C VAL A 24 18.43 -3.92 -21.52
N THR A 25 19.42 -3.03 -21.40
CA THR A 25 20.20 -2.90 -20.15
C THR A 25 19.50 -2.06 -19.09
N ALA A 26 18.66 -1.10 -19.49
CA ALA A 26 17.92 -0.25 -18.56
C ALA A 26 16.62 -0.89 -18.04
N ALA A 27 15.90 -1.65 -18.86
CA ALA A 27 14.59 -2.19 -18.51
C ALA A 27 14.58 -3.04 -17.21
N PRO A 28 15.53 -3.96 -16.96
CA PRO A 28 15.54 -4.73 -15.72
C PRO A 28 15.71 -3.87 -14.47
N LYS A 29 16.54 -2.81 -14.55
CA LYS A 29 16.73 -1.86 -13.44
C LYS A 29 15.47 -1.06 -13.16
N PHE A 30 14.77 -0.59 -14.20
CA PHE A 30 13.52 0.14 -14.06
C PHE A 30 12.39 -0.69 -13.44
N ILE A 31 12.34 -2.00 -13.71
CA ILE A 31 11.34 -2.90 -13.10
C ILE A 31 11.61 -3.05 -11.60
N ASN A 32 12.86 -3.31 -11.21
CA ASN A 32 13.22 -3.45 -9.78
C ASN A 32 12.94 -2.17 -8.98
N LEU A 33 13.25 -0.99 -9.55
CA LEU A 33 12.99 0.30 -8.89
C LEU A 33 11.50 0.56 -8.65
N GLN A 34 10.62 0.11 -9.55
CA GLN A 34 9.17 0.24 -9.37
C GLN A 34 8.66 -0.66 -8.23
N GLY A 35 9.13 -1.90 -8.17
CA GLY A 35 8.80 -2.82 -7.08
C GLY A 35 9.26 -2.30 -5.72
N ASP A 36 10.49 -1.79 -5.64
CA ASP A 36 11.04 -1.16 -4.43
C ASP A 36 10.24 0.09 -4.01
N ALA A 37 9.83 0.92 -4.98
CA ALA A 37 9.02 2.11 -4.71
C ALA A 37 7.64 1.74 -4.16
N ARG A 38 6.95 0.76 -4.76
CA ARG A 38 5.66 0.26 -4.28
C ARG A 38 5.78 -0.37 -2.90
N LEU A 39 6.81 -1.18 -2.68
CA LEU A 39 7.08 -1.77 -1.36
C LEU A 39 7.30 -0.70 -0.29
N SER A 40 8.03 0.37 -0.62
CA SER A 40 8.26 1.49 0.29
C SER A 40 6.96 2.23 0.63
N THR A 41 6.11 2.48 -0.37
CA THR A 41 4.77 3.08 -0.16
C THR A 41 3.89 2.19 0.71
N LEU A 42 3.92 0.86 0.47
CA LEU A 42 3.17 -0.12 1.24
C LEU A 42 3.65 -0.19 2.71
N GLN A 43 4.96 -0.14 2.94
CA GLN A 43 5.55 -0.04 4.27
C GLN A 43 5.14 1.26 4.97
N GLY A 44 5.12 2.38 4.25
CA GLY A 44 4.61 3.66 4.75
C GLY A 44 3.16 3.56 5.21
N MET A 45 2.30 2.91 4.42
CA MET A 45 0.90 2.67 4.79
C MET A 45 0.76 1.79 6.04
N LYS A 46 1.52 0.70 6.17
CA LYS A 46 1.52 -0.09 7.40
C LYS A 46 1.93 0.75 8.61
N GLY A 47 2.97 1.59 8.47
CA GLY A 47 3.39 2.51 9.52
C GLY A 47 2.29 3.51 9.89
N ALA A 48 1.58 4.04 8.90
CA ALA A 48 0.45 4.95 9.11
C ALA A 48 -0.68 4.28 9.90
N ILE A 49 -1.04 3.04 9.56
CA ILE A 49 -2.06 2.28 10.32
C ILE A 49 -1.61 2.01 11.74
N GLN A 50 -0.35 1.62 11.95
CA GLN A 50 0.20 1.41 13.29
C GLN A 50 0.14 2.69 14.14
N GLY A 51 0.48 3.84 13.54
CA GLY A 51 0.36 5.15 14.18
C GLY A 51 -1.09 5.53 14.49
N ALA A 52 -1.98 5.36 13.52
CA ALA A 52 -3.42 5.63 13.70
C ALA A 52 -4.01 4.75 14.82
N ASN A 53 -3.68 3.46 14.84
CA ASN A 53 -4.12 2.55 15.89
C ASN A 53 -3.62 2.95 17.28
N SER A 54 -2.37 3.39 17.42
CA SER A 54 -1.87 3.91 18.70
C SER A 54 -2.60 5.19 19.14
N LEU A 55 -2.90 6.06 18.19
CA LEU A 55 -3.64 7.30 18.44
C LEU A 55 -5.09 7.01 18.87
N TYR A 56 -5.81 6.19 18.12
CA TYR A 56 -7.20 5.83 18.41
C TYR A 56 -7.33 5.01 19.69
N TYR A 57 -6.37 4.13 19.98
CA TYR A 57 -6.35 3.41 21.27
C TYR A 57 -6.20 4.38 22.44
N SER A 58 -5.34 5.40 22.31
CA SER A 58 -5.20 6.44 23.33
C SER A 58 -6.50 7.25 23.52
N LYS A 59 -7.19 7.58 22.43
CA LYS A 59 -8.51 8.25 22.48
C LYS A 59 -9.56 7.36 23.14
N ALA A 60 -9.57 6.07 22.83
CA ALA A 60 -10.46 5.09 23.45
C ALA A 60 -10.22 4.93 24.94
N ALA A 61 -8.95 4.88 25.35
CA ALA A 61 -8.56 4.79 26.75
C ALA A 61 -8.98 6.03 27.56
N ILE A 62 -8.85 7.23 26.97
CA ILE A 62 -9.35 8.47 27.60
C ILE A 62 -10.87 8.44 27.76
N ALA A 63 -11.58 7.87 26.79
CA ALA A 63 -13.03 7.71 26.84
C ALA A 63 -13.48 6.52 27.72
N GLY A 64 -12.57 5.69 28.24
CA GLY A 64 -12.89 4.48 29.01
C GLY A 64 -13.58 3.39 28.18
N LYS A 65 -13.30 3.36 26.87
CA LYS A 65 -13.95 2.51 25.87
C LYS A 65 -12.99 1.55 25.17
N GLU A 66 -11.73 1.51 25.61
CA GLU A 66 -10.66 0.71 24.99
C GLU A 66 -10.88 -0.79 25.05
N LYS A 67 -11.84 -1.26 25.84
CA LYS A 67 -12.18 -2.70 25.98
C LYS A 67 -13.52 -3.07 25.36
N ASN A 68 -14.23 -2.10 24.77
CA ASN A 68 -15.52 -2.32 24.16
C ASN A 68 -15.34 -2.57 22.66
N ALA A 69 -16.17 -3.46 22.13
CA ALA A 69 -16.31 -3.64 20.69
C ALA A 69 -17.23 -2.56 20.09
N ASP A 70 -17.04 -2.28 18.80
CA ASP A 70 -17.93 -1.44 17.98
C ASP A 70 -18.19 -0.02 18.54
N GLU A 71 -17.16 0.64 19.06
CA GLU A 71 -17.27 1.99 19.62
C GLU A 71 -16.90 3.07 18.61
N LEU A 72 -17.81 4.02 18.39
CA LEU A 72 -17.53 5.20 17.57
C LEU A 72 -16.73 6.24 18.38
N ILE A 73 -15.51 6.53 17.94
CA ILE A 73 -14.63 7.53 18.55
C ILE A 73 -14.07 8.42 17.46
N GLU A 74 -14.37 9.73 17.54
CA GLU A 74 -13.89 10.75 16.58
C GLU A 74 -14.03 10.33 15.10
N GLY A 75 -15.22 9.82 14.75
CA GLY A 75 -15.59 9.53 13.35
C GLY A 75 -15.18 8.16 12.82
N ALA A 76 -14.34 7.40 13.53
CA ALA A 76 -13.99 6.02 13.19
C ALA A 76 -14.57 5.04 14.22
N THR A 77 -15.06 3.92 13.73
CA THR A 77 -15.55 2.81 14.55
C THR A 77 -14.38 1.93 14.93
N LEU A 78 -14.23 1.71 16.23
CA LEU A 78 -13.13 0.98 16.82
C LEU A 78 -13.63 -0.35 17.39
N ASN A 79 -12.82 -1.38 17.23
CA ASN A 79 -12.94 -2.64 17.95
C ASN A 79 -11.83 -2.71 18.99
N TYR A 80 -12.19 -2.76 20.28
CA TYR A 80 -11.25 -2.83 21.40
C TYR A 80 -10.17 -1.73 21.38
N GLY A 81 -10.59 -0.52 21.04
CA GLY A 81 -9.72 0.67 20.93
C GLY A 81 -8.89 0.77 19.64
N TYR A 82 -8.98 -0.20 18.73
CA TYR A 82 -8.27 -0.18 17.44
C TYR A 82 -9.23 -0.03 16.28
N VAL A 83 -8.77 0.49 15.15
CA VAL A 83 -9.62 0.70 13.97
C VAL A 83 -10.07 -0.66 13.41
N GLN A 84 -11.35 -0.76 13.02
CA GLN A 84 -11.89 -1.98 12.41
C GLN A 84 -11.21 -2.32 11.07
N ALA A 85 -11.19 -3.60 10.72
CA ALA A 85 -10.73 -4.09 9.42
C ALA A 85 -11.79 -3.86 8.33
N ASP A 86 -12.25 -2.61 8.21
CA ASP A 86 -13.20 -2.15 7.21
C ASP A 86 -12.58 -1.01 6.38
N ALA A 87 -12.89 -1.00 5.08
CA ALA A 87 -12.31 -0.03 4.15
C ALA A 87 -12.71 1.41 4.47
N ALA A 88 -13.96 1.64 4.88
CA ALA A 88 -14.44 2.97 5.22
C ALA A 88 -13.85 3.45 6.55
N GLU A 89 -13.75 2.56 7.55
CA GLU A 89 -13.20 2.92 8.86
C GLU A 89 -11.69 3.19 8.80
N LEU A 90 -10.93 2.40 8.04
CA LEU A 90 -9.51 2.67 7.78
C LEU A 90 -9.31 3.98 7.02
N ALA A 91 -10.12 4.25 5.99
CA ALA A 91 -10.02 5.50 5.24
C ALA A 91 -10.29 6.73 6.13
N LYS A 92 -11.30 6.64 7.02
CA LYS A 92 -11.59 7.70 8.01
C LYS A 92 -10.47 7.86 9.03
N ALA A 93 -9.94 6.77 9.56
CA ALA A 93 -8.90 6.81 10.59
C ALA A 93 -7.55 7.34 10.07
N LEU A 94 -7.26 7.13 8.80
CA LEU A 94 -6.02 7.56 8.15
C LEU A 94 -6.15 8.91 7.43
N ASP A 95 -7.37 9.44 7.29
CA ASP A 95 -7.67 10.63 6.48
C ASP A 95 -7.10 10.51 5.05
N ILE A 96 -7.38 9.37 4.40
CA ILE A 96 -6.92 9.06 3.04
C ILE A 96 -8.08 8.86 2.08
N THR A 97 -7.82 9.11 0.80
CA THR A 97 -8.77 8.77 -0.26
C THR A 97 -8.59 7.31 -0.69
N ALA A 98 -9.71 6.61 -0.91
CA ALA A 98 -9.71 5.24 -1.42
C ALA A 98 -9.35 5.13 -2.91
N ALA A 99 -8.93 6.23 -3.56
CA ALA A 99 -8.58 6.24 -4.98
C ALA A 99 -7.20 5.61 -5.23
N ASP A 100 -6.25 5.81 -4.31
CA ASP A 100 -4.87 5.33 -4.45
C ASP A 100 -4.66 3.93 -3.83
N TRP A 101 -5.66 3.41 -3.12
CA TRP A 101 -5.58 2.19 -2.32
C TRP A 101 -6.74 1.24 -2.58
N THR A 102 -6.41 -0.04 -2.66
CA THR A 102 -7.37 -1.14 -2.74
C THR A 102 -7.44 -1.83 -1.40
N PHE A 103 -8.66 -1.93 -0.89
CA PHE A 103 -9.01 -2.60 0.36
C PHE A 103 -9.88 -3.80 0.03
N THR A 104 -9.38 -5.01 0.27
CA THR A 104 -10.10 -6.24 -0.05
C THR A 104 -10.37 -7.03 1.23
N PRO A 105 -11.63 -7.19 1.67
CA PRO A 105 -11.95 -8.01 2.84
C PRO A 105 -11.45 -9.43 2.66
N VAL A 106 -10.85 -9.98 3.72
CA VAL A 106 -10.37 -11.36 3.77
C VAL A 106 -11.44 -12.21 4.46
N THR A 107 -11.93 -13.22 3.76
CA THR A 107 -12.94 -14.15 4.28
C THR A 107 -12.30 -15.43 4.81
N GLY A 108 -12.82 -15.97 5.92
CA GLY A 108 -12.46 -17.30 6.42
C GLY A 108 -11.33 -17.36 7.46
N GLY A 109 -11.02 -16.22 8.11
CA GLY A 109 -10.14 -16.17 9.29
C GLY A 109 -10.91 -16.11 10.62
N ASP A 110 -10.19 -16.25 11.73
CA ASP A 110 -10.75 -16.22 13.09
C ASP A 110 -11.25 -14.83 13.51
N ALA A 111 -10.69 -13.77 12.93
CA ALA A 111 -11.10 -12.38 13.11
C ALA A 111 -11.20 -11.66 11.75
N PRO A 112 -12.03 -10.61 11.63
CA PRO A 112 -12.09 -9.81 10.42
C PRO A 112 -10.72 -9.27 10.02
N ALA A 113 -10.42 -9.36 8.73
CA ALA A 113 -9.16 -8.93 8.19
C ALA A 113 -9.36 -8.30 6.81
N ILE A 114 -8.43 -7.44 6.42
CA ILE A 114 -8.49 -6.71 5.17
C ILE A 114 -7.10 -6.63 4.54
N ASP A 115 -7.04 -6.96 3.26
CA ASP A 115 -5.85 -6.83 2.44
C ASP A 115 -5.76 -5.40 1.91
N ILE A 116 -4.56 -4.82 2.03
CA ILE A 116 -4.28 -3.43 1.65
C ILE A 116 -3.18 -3.45 0.60
N SER A 117 -3.45 -2.82 -0.55
CA SER A 117 -2.53 -2.73 -1.69
C SER A 117 -2.67 -1.37 -2.37
N PRO A 118 -1.61 -0.79 -2.97
CA PRO A 118 -1.76 0.35 -3.87
C PRO A 118 -2.67 -0.04 -5.06
N ALA A 119 -3.43 0.92 -5.59
CA ALA A 119 -4.44 0.65 -6.62
C ALA A 119 -3.87 0.03 -7.91
N ASP A 120 -2.68 0.46 -8.31
CA ASP A 120 -2.01 0.01 -9.54
C ASP A 120 -0.98 -1.11 -9.32
N ALA A 121 -0.97 -1.73 -8.14
CA ALA A 121 0.02 -2.75 -7.80
C ALA A 121 -0.44 -4.17 -8.20
N PRO A 122 0.50 -5.10 -8.42
CA PRO A 122 0.18 -6.51 -8.60
C PRO A 122 -0.57 -7.06 -7.38
N THR A 123 -1.41 -8.08 -7.59
CA THR A 123 -2.25 -8.69 -6.52
C THR A 123 -1.45 -9.27 -5.35
N ALA A 124 -0.16 -9.55 -5.55
CA ALA A 124 0.76 -10.03 -4.52
C ALA A 124 1.41 -8.92 -3.69
N CYS A 125 1.32 -7.66 -4.12
CA CYS A 125 1.92 -6.50 -3.44
C CYS A 125 0.97 -5.95 -2.36
N LYS A 126 0.72 -6.76 -1.34
CA LYS A 126 -0.23 -6.43 -0.27
C LYS A 126 0.26 -6.87 1.09
N PHE A 127 -0.26 -6.25 2.13
CA PHE A 127 -0.23 -6.80 3.48
C PHE A 127 -1.65 -6.90 4.03
N THR A 128 -1.84 -7.83 4.95
CA THR A 128 -3.11 -8.05 5.62
C THR A 128 -3.08 -7.35 6.98
N TYR A 129 -4.11 -6.54 7.24
CA TYR A 129 -4.44 -6.03 8.55
C TYR A 129 -5.55 -6.90 9.14
N THR A 130 -5.30 -7.49 10.31
CA THR A 130 -6.31 -8.24 11.07
C THR A 130 -6.66 -7.41 12.29
N GLU A 131 -7.94 -7.13 12.49
CA GLU A 131 -8.38 -6.32 13.62
C GLU A 131 -8.17 -7.03 14.97
N ALA A 132 -8.37 -6.28 16.06
CA ALA A 132 -8.33 -6.84 17.40
C ALA A 132 -9.49 -7.82 17.60
N GLU A 133 -9.19 -9.01 18.14
CA GLU A 133 -10.19 -10.05 18.38
C GLU A 133 -10.90 -9.85 19.73
N ASP A 134 -10.16 -9.34 20.72
CA ASP A 134 -10.64 -9.02 22.06
C ASP A 134 -9.81 -7.89 22.70
N ALA A 135 -10.23 -7.45 23.90
CA ALA A 135 -9.60 -6.38 24.66
C ALA A 135 -8.13 -6.63 25.07
N SER A 136 -7.64 -7.87 24.95
CA SER A 136 -6.29 -8.30 25.31
C SER A 136 -5.45 -8.71 24.08
N THR A 137 -6.07 -8.84 22.90
CA THR A 137 -5.40 -9.23 21.66
C THR A 137 -5.35 -8.05 20.68
N PRO A 138 -4.21 -7.34 20.57
CA PRO A 138 -4.08 -6.21 19.66
C PRO A 138 -4.13 -6.67 18.19
N PRO A 139 -4.41 -5.74 17.25
CA PRO A 139 -4.47 -6.04 15.84
C PRO A 139 -3.12 -6.55 15.30
N LYS A 140 -3.19 -7.43 14.31
CA LYS A 140 -2.03 -8.07 13.69
C LYS A 140 -1.80 -7.53 12.29
N TYR A 141 -0.55 -7.56 11.86
CA TYR A 141 -0.14 -7.15 10.53
C TYR A 141 0.69 -8.27 9.92
N SER A 142 0.35 -8.70 8.70
CA SER A 142 1.16 -9.70 8.00
C SER A 142 2.58 -9.20 7.74
N ALA A 143 3.45 -10.15 7.39
CA ALA A 143 4.75 -9.83 6.81
C ALA A 143 4.55 -9.01 5.52
N MET A 144 5.47 -8.10 5.26
CA MET A 144 5.51 -7.35 4.01
C MET A 144 5.91 -8.29 2.86
N PRO A 145 5.37 -8.07 1.65
CA PRO A 145 5.81 -8.80 0.47
C PRO A 145 7.25 -8.41 0.11
N THR A 146 7.90 -9.23 -0.71
CA THR A 146 9.20 -8.90 -1.28
C THR A 146 9.05 -7.98 -2.49
N ALA A 147 10.11 -7.25 -2.83
CA ALA A 147 10.06 -6.26 -3.92
C ALA A 147 9.72 -6.88 -5.29
N ASP A 148 9.98 -8.17 -5.52
CA ASP A 148 9.58 -8.89 -6.75
C ASP A 148 8.09 -9.24 -6.82
N LYS A 149 7.38 -9.15 -5.70
CA LYS A 149 5.91 -9.30 -5.63
C LYS A 149 5.19 -7.96 -5.80
N CYS A 150 5.97 -6.88 -5.84
CA CYS A 150 5.58 -5.50 -6.16
C CYS A 150 6.22 -5.09 -7.51
#